data_AF-A0A919HSA1-F1
#
_entry.id   AF-A0A919HSA1-F1
#
_cell.length_a   1.000
_cell.length_b   1.000
_cell.length_c   1.000
_cell.angle_alpha   90.00
_cell.angle_beta   90.00
_cell.angle_gamma   90.00
#
_symmetry.space_group_name_H-M   'P 1'
#
loop_
_entity.id
_entity.type
_entity.pdbx_description
1 polymer ?
#
loop_
_entity_poly.entity_id
_entity_poly.type
_entity_poly.pdbx_seq_one_letter_code
_entity_poly.pdbx_strand_id
1 'polypeptide(L)'
;MLQAGESEYFKFYYHGPRDNRERYYRVSFREIPTRNLTRRSPTGGEVSMEPVVVMDTILVVRPREVQFKWSFDKVAGTVSNTGNTWFKLLIKPGCDSTEEEGDAWYLRPGDVVRQPALRQPGNHYLVYNDKFIKISDTCPLKPRPAE
;
A
#
# COMPACT_ATOMS: atom_id res chain seq x y z
N MET A 1 -5.82 13.27 25.31
CA MET A 1 -7.23 12.84 25.16
C MET A 1 -7.75 13.57 23.94
N LEU A 2 -8.24 12.85 22.94
CA LEU A 2 -8.72 13.43 21.68
C LEU A 2 -10.24 13.66 21.80
N GLN A 3 -10.72 14.88 21.56
CA GLN A 3 -12.16 15.16 21.53
C GLN A 3 -12.76 14.96 20.13
N ALA A 4 -14.09 15.00 20.05
CA ALA A 4 -14.80 14.88 18.78
C ALA A 4 -14.40 16.01 17.82
N GLY A 5 -14.00 15.63 16.60
CA GLY A 5 -13.54 16.56 15.58
C GLY A 5 -12.09 17.03 15.74
N GLU A 6 -11.39 16.63 16.81
CA GLU A 6 -9.97 16.93 16.97
C GLU A 6 -9.11 15.93 16.20
N SER A 7 -7.87 16.36 15.91
CA SER A 7 -6.84 15.52 15.31
C SER A 7 -5.53 15.76 16.04
N GLU A 8 -4.68 14.73 16.10
CA GLU A 8 -3.38 14.79 16.72
C GLU A 8 -2.34 14.13 15.82
N TYR A 9 -1.10 14.61 15.89
CA TYR A 9 0.01 14.06 15.11
C TYR A 9 0.84 13.08 15.94
N PHE A 10 1.26 11.99 15.30
CA PHE A 10 2.22 11.04 15.87
C PHE A 10 3.55 11.17 15.13
N LYS A 11 4.65 11.30 15.89
CA LYS A 11 6.01 11.31 15.34
C LYS A 11 6.66 9.94 15.56
N PHE A 12 7.11 9.33 14.48
CA PHE A 12 7.85 8.07 14.51
C PHE A 12 9.35 8.33 14.37
N TYR A 13 10.14 7.84 15.31
CA TYR A 13 11.60 7.93 15.27
C TYR A 13 12.19 6.53 15.14
N TYR A 14 12.95 6.29 14.08
CA TYR A 14 13.65 5.03 13.87
C TYR A 14 15.11 5.16 14.31
N HIS A 15 15.47 4.44 15.39
CA HIS A 15 16.83 4.34 15.93
C HIS A 15 17.47 2.97 15.71
N GLY A 16 16.89 2.14 14.83
CA GLY A 16 17.47 0.84 14.51
C GLY A 16 18.74 0.94 13.66
N PRO A 17 19.30 -0.23 13.26
CA PRO A 17 20.52 -0.29 12.49
C PRO A 17 20.45 0.51 11.18
N ARG A 18 21.59 1.08 10.80
CA ARG A 18 21.81 1.73 9.50
C ARG A 18 22.40 0.72 8.53
N ASP A 19 21.56 -0.17 8.02
CA ASP A 19 21.97 -1.25 7.11
C ASP A 19 21.11 -1.27 5.84
N ASN A 20 21.36 -2.28 5.00
CA ASN A 20 20.75 -2.46 3.70
C ASN A 20 19.44 -3.28 3.75
N ARG A 21 18.75 -3.26 4.89
CA ARG A 21 17.53 -4.06 5.12
C ARG A 21 16.30 -3.18 5.34
N GLU A 22 15.29 -3.40 4.52
CA GLU A 22 13.96 -2.84 4.75
C GLU A 22 13.27 -3.51 5.93
N ARG A 23 12.53 -2.73 6.73
CA ARG A 23 11.84 -3.22 7.93
C ARG A 23 10.39 -2.78 7.95
N TYR A 24 9.53 -3.68 8.40
CA TYR A 24 8.08 -3.49 8.46
C TYR A 24 7.65 -3.54 9.90
N TYR A 25 6.92 -2.51 10.32
CA TYR A 25 6.35 -2.40 11.65
C TYR A 25 4.84 -2.28 11.51
N ARG A 26 4.10 -3.03 12.34
CA ARG A 26 2.69 -2.78 12.54
C ARG A 26 2.54 -1.70 13.61
N VAL A 27 1.83 -0.65 13.29
CA VAL A 27 1.46 0.40 14.23
C VAL A 27 -0.02 0.27 14.51
N SER A 28 -0.35 -0.01 15.77
CA SER A 28 -1.73 -0.21 16.22
C SER A 28 -2.17 0.97 17.08
N PHE A 29 -3.20 1.68 16.64
CA PHE A 29 -3.86 2.72 17.40
C PHE A 29 -5.08 2.10 18.07
N ARG A 30 -5.00 1.92 19.40
CA ARG A 30 -6.11 1.42 20.21
C ARG A 30 -6.79 2.59 20.91
N GLU A 31 -8.07 2.76 20.65
CA GLU A 31 -8.90 3.68 21.40
C GLU A 31 -9.17 3.11 22.80
N ILE A 32 -9.00 3.95 23.82
CA ILE A 32 -9.41 3.63 25.20
C ILE A 32 -10.71 4.39 25.45
N PRO A 33 -11.85 3.68 25.58
CA PRO A 33 -13.14 4.32 25.80
C PRO A 33 -13.12 5.15 27.09
N THR A 34 -13.70 6.34 27.04
CA THR A 34 -13.76 7.22 28.20
C THR A 34 -14.99 6.99 29.06
N ARG A 35 -15.98 6.26 28.55
CA ARG A 35 -17.25 5.94 29.23
C ARG A 35 -17.77 4.57 28.81
N ASN A 36 -18.39 3.88 29.75
CA ASN A 36 -19.12 2.64 29.50
C ASN A 36 -20.54 2.96 29.00
N LEU A 37 -21.01 2.25 27.98
CA LEU A 37 -22.37 2.39 27.45
C LEU A 37 -23.29 1.44 28.20
N THR A 38 -24.00 1.96 29.20
CA THR A 38 -25.01 1.22 29.96
C THR A 38 -26.42 1.54 29.46
N ARG A 39 -27.20 0.52 29.10
CA ARG A 39 -28.62 0.67 28.75
C ARG A 39 -29.47 -0.23 29.64
N ARG A 40 -30.49 0.34 30.30
CA ARG A 40 -31.47 -0.41 31.07
C ARG A 40 -32.67 -0.80 30.20
N SER A 41 -33.08 -2.06 30.29
CA SER A 41 -34.30 -2.54 29.65
C SER A 41 -35.54 -1.99 30.39
N PRO A 42 -36.63 -1.63 29.68
CA PRO A 42 -37.91 -1.26 30.29
C PRO A 42 -38.50 -2.37 31.17
N THR A 43 -38.17 -3.64 30.90
CA THR A 43 -38.68 -4.82 31.61
C THR A 43 -37.79 -5.29 32.76
N GLY A 44 -36.74 -4.51 33.12
CA GLY A 44 -35.73 -4.90 34.08
C GLY A 44 -34.54 -5.61 33.43
N GLY A 45 -33.33 -5.30 33.88
CA GLY A 45 -32.05 -5.75 33.32
C GLY A 45 -31.18 -4.60 32.83
N GLU A 46 -29.86 -4.70 33.04
CA GLU A 46 -28.86 -3.70 32.63
C GLU A 46 -27.86 -4.37 31.69
N VAL A 47 -27.69 -3.80 30.50
CA VAL A 47 -26.68 -4.22 29.52
C VAL A 47 -25.59 -3.16 29.50
N SER A 48 -24.36 -3.59 29.71
CA SER A 48 -23.17 -2.73 29.68
C SER A 48 -22.28 -3.16 28.51
N MET A 49 -21.80 -2.18 27.72
CA MET A 49 -20.94 -2.41 26.57
C MET A 49 -19.79 -1.39 26.55
N GLU A 50 -18.57 -1.89 26.34
CA GLU A 50 -17.37 -1.07 26.18
C GLU A 50 -16.74 -1.36 24.80
N PRO A 51 -17.18 -0.69 23.73
CA PRO A 51 -16.63 -0.91 22.39
C PRO A 51 -15.20 -0.37 22.32
N VAL A 52 -14.25 -1.21 21.87
CA VAL A 52 -12.85 -0.82 21.66
C VAL A 52 -12.55 -0.86 20.17
N VAL A 53 -12.11 0.26 19.61
CA VAL A 53 -11.67 0.35 18.21
C VAL A 53 -10.15 0.23 18.16
N VAL A 54 -9.66 -0.60 17.23
CA VAL A 54 -8.23 -0.73 16.93
C VAL A 54 -8.01 -0.49 15.44
N MET A 55 -7.16 0.48 15.12
CA MET A 55 -6.72 0.74 13.75
C MET A 55 -5.27 0.28 13.58
N ASP A 56 -5.05 -0.65 12.65
CA ASP A 56 -3.72 -1.14 12.29
C ASP A 56 -3.24 -0.49 10.99
N THR A 57 -1.99 0.01 11.00
CA THR A 57 -1.29 0.47 9.79
C THR A 57 0.11 -0.13 9.71
N ILE A 58 0.71 -0.08 8.53
CA ILE A 58 2.06 -0.56 8.28
C ILE A 58 3.00 0.63 8.08
N LEU A 59 4.03 0.71 8.93
CA LEU A 59 5.15 1.61 8.77
C LEU A 59 6.31 0.86 8.12
N VAL A 60 6.78 1.34 6.97
CA VAL A 60 7.94 0.77 6.28
C VAL A 60 9.15 1.68 6.46
N VAL A 61 10.20 1.14 7.07
CA VAL A 61 11.50 1.81 7.18
C VAL A 61 12.39 1.30 6.06
N ARG A 62 12.69 2.18 5.10
CA ARG A 62 13.56 1.88 3.96
C ARG A 62 15.04 1.83 4.36
N PRO A 63 15.87 1.06 3.64
CA PRO A 63 17.32 1.09 3.79
C PRO A 63 17.88 2.51 3.63
N ARG A 64 19.02 2.78 4.27
CA ARG A 64 19.72 4.07 4.12
C ARG A 64 20.29 4.21 2.71
N GLU A 65 20.89 3.14 2.19
CA GLU A 65 21.36 3.03 0.82
C GLU A 65 20.35 2.23 0.01
N VAL A 66 19.49 2.96 -0.68
CA VAL A 66 18.43 2.37 -1.48
C VAL A 66 18.99 1.82 -2.79
N GLN A 67 18.66 0.56 -3.07
CA GLN A 67 18.83 -0.09 -4.35
C GLN A 67 17.45 -0.43 -4.92
N PHE A 68 16.88 0.52 -5.67
CA PHE A 68 15.65 0.29 -6.42
C PHE A 68 15.97 -0.48 -7.70
N LYS A 69 15.78 -1.80 -7.67
CA LYS A 69 16.05 -2.71 -8.79
C LYS A 69 14.89 -3.67 -8.98
N TRP A 70 14.60 -3.99 -10.22
CA TRP A 70 13.51 -4.88 -10.60
C TRP A 70 13.87 -5.58 -11.92
N SER A 71 13.20 -6.68 -12.20
CA SER A 71 13.26 -7.36 -13.50
C SER A 71 11.86 -7.66 -14.00
N PHE A 72 11.70 -7.60 -15.32
CA PHE A 72 10.46 -7.95 -16.01
C PHE A 72 10.76 -8.99 -17.08
N ASP A 73 10.07 -10.12 -16.99
CA ASP A 73 10.06 -11.15 -18.02
C ASP A 73 8.66 -11.23 -18.61
N LYS A 74 8.55 -10.71 -19.84
CA LYS A 74 7.28 -10.66 -20.59
C LYS A 74 6.79 -12.04 -21.00
N VAL A 75 7.68 -12.99 -21.30
CA VAL A 75 7.30 -14.34 -21.73
C VAL A 75 6.73 -15.11 -20.55
N ALA A 76 7.42 -15.05 -19.41
CA ALA A 76 6.95 -15.60 -18.16
C ALA A 76 5.70 -14.86 -17.63
N GLY A 77 5.58 -13.57 -17.92
CA GLY A 77 4.56 -12.68 -17.33
C GLY A 77 4.87 -12.41 -15.86
N THR A 78 6.13 -12.07 -15.56
CA THR A 78 6.60 -11.89 -14.17
C THR A 78 7.34 -10.58 -13.97
N VAL A 79 7.05 -9.92 -12.85
CA VAL A 79 7.84 -8.80 -12.30
C VAL A 79 8.46 -9.25 -10.99
N SER A 80 9.77 -9.08 -10.83
CA SER A 80 10.50 -9.43 -9.61
C SER A 80 11.13 -8.21 -8.99
N ASN A 81 11.06 -8.09 -7.66
CA ASN A 81 11.83 -7.10 -6.93
C ASN A 81 13.23 -7.66 -6.61
N THR A 82 14.23 -7.22 -7.37
CA THR A 82 15.64 -7.61 -7.21
C THR A 82 16.45 -6.58 -6.43
N GLY A 83 15.77 -5.57 -5.88
CA GLY A 83 16.33 -4.51 -5.06
C GLY A 83 16.24 -4.80 -3.56
N ASN A 84 16.49 -3.77 -2.76
CA ASN A 84 16.41 -3.83 -1.29
C ASN A 84 15.30 -2.95 -0.70
N THR A 85 14.42 -2.40 -1.53
CA THR A 85 13.27 -1.60 -1.08
C THR A 85 11.99 -2.03 -1.80
N TRP A 86 10.84 -1.86 -1.15
CA TRP A 86 9.55 -2.13 -1.77
C TRP A 86 9.17 -1.13 -2.85
N PHE A 87 8.31 -1.59 -3.76
CA PHE A 87 7.57 -0.74 -4.69
C PHE A 87 6.19 -1.33 -4.97
N LYS A 88 5.27 -0.51 -5.49
CA LYS A 88 3.95 -0.96 -5.92
C LYS A 88 4.00 -1.30 -7.41
N LEU A 89 3.46 -2.45 -7.79
CA LEU A 89 3.19 -2.82 -9.18
C LEU A 89 1.71 -2.54 -9.46
N LEU A 90 1.45 -1.80 -10.53
CA LEU A 90 0.12 -1.54 -11.07
C LEU A 90 0.02 -2.21 -12.43
N ILE A 91 -0.95 -3.11 -12.59
CA ILE A 91 -1.23 -3.79 -13.86
C ILE A 91 -2.61 -3.33 -14.30
N LYS A 92 -2.64 -2.63 -15.44
CA LYS A 92 -3.91 -2.26 -16.07
C LYS A 92 -4.33 -3.33 -17.09
N PRO A 93 -5.63 -3.64 -17.20
CA PRO A 93 -6.11 -4.69 -18.11
C PRO A 93 -5.93 -4.35 -19.59
N GLY A 94 -5.76 -3.07 -19.94
CA GLY A 94 -5.53 -2.65 -21.32
C GLY A 94 -4.86 -1.28 -21.46
N CYS A 95 -4.81 -0.77 -22.69
CA CYS A 95 -4.19 0.52 -22.99
C CYS A 95 -5.13 1.71 -22.71
N ASP A 96 -6.44 1.51 -22.81
CA ASP A 96 -7.46 2.55 -22.59
C ASP A 96 -8.13 2.48 -21.21
N SER A 97 -7.70 1.55 -20.35
CA SER A 97 -8.29 1.36 -19.02
C SER A 97 -7.93 2.48 -18.04
N THR A 98 -8.87 2.77 -17.14
CA THR A 98 -8.73 3.77 -16.09
C THR A 98 -7.74 3.32 -15.01
N GLU A 99 -7.41 4.18 -14.04
CA GLU A 99 -6.59 3.78 -12.89
C GLU A 99 -7.33 2.83 -11.93
N GLU A 100 -8.64 3.00 -11.81
CA GLU A 100 -9.50 2.22 -10.89
C GLU A 100 -9.71 0.77 -11.33
N GLU A 101 -9.57 0.51 -12.64
CA GLU A 101 -9.65 -0.83 -13.24
C GLU A 101 -8.36 -1.63 -13.10
N GLY A 102 -7.29 -1.02 -12.58
CA GLY A 102 -5.98 -1.66 -12.44
C GLY A 102 -5.84 -2.42 -11.12
N ASP A 103 -5.22 -3.59 -11.21
CA ASP A 103 -4.84 -4.36 -10.02
C ASP A 103 -3.49 -3.86 -9.46
N ALA A 104 -3.33 -3.97 -8.14
CA ALA A 104 -2.17 -3.47 -7.42
C ALA A 104 -1.52 -4.52 -6.52
N TRP A 105 -0.19 -4.58 -6.54
CA TRP A 105 0.62 -5.41 -5.64
C TRP A 105 1.71 -4.59 -4.99
N TYR A 106 2.05 -4.90 -3.75
CA TYR A 106 3.22 -4.35 -3.05
C TYR A 106 4.31 -5.42 -3.06
N LEU A 107 5.39 -5.19 -3.81
CA LEU A 107 6.50 -6.14 -3.90
C LEU A 107 7.60 -5.71 -2.94
N ARG A 108 7.86 -6.54 -1.94
CA ARG A 108 9.01 -6.40 -1.03
C ARG A 108 10.27 -6.99 -1.68
N PRO A 109 11.47 -6.72 -1.15
CA PRO A 109 12.70 -7.33 -1.64
C PRO A 109 12.59 -8.86 -1.77
N GLY A 110 12.84 -9.38 -2.98
CA GLY A 110 12.73 -10.81 -3.29
C GLY A 110 11.34 -11.30 -3.70
N ASP A 111 10.28 -10.50 -3.56
CA ASP A 111 8.94 -10.89 -4.00
C ASP A 111 8.88 -10.95 -5.55
N VAL A 112 8.11 -11.90 -6.07
CA VAL A 112 7.85 -12.09 -7.50
C VAL A 112 6.35 -12.14 -7.73
N VAL A 113 5.84 -11.28 -8.62
CA VAL A 113 4.45 -11.33 -9.08
C VAL A 113 4.41 -11.95 -10.46
N ARG A 114 3.55 -12.96 -10.63
CA ARG A 114 3.26 -13.59 -11.92
C ARG A 114 1.81 -13.33 -12.29
N GLN A 115 1.58 -12.67 -13.42
CA GLN A 115 0.23 -12.37 -13.91
C GLN A 115 0.14 -12.55 -15.43
N PRO A 116 -0.90 -13.22 -15.96
CA PRO A 116 -1.08 -13.38 -17.41
C PRO A 116 -1.16 -12.04 -18.16
N ALA A 117 -1.76 -11.02 -17.54
CA ALA A 117 -1.90 -9.68 -18.12
C ALA A 117 -0.55 -9.01 -18.41
N LEU A 118 0.52 -9.37 -17.69
CA LEU A 118 1.88 -8.88 -17.96
C LEU A 118 2.45 -9.36 -19.30
N ARG A 119 1.89 -10.42 -19.89
CA ARG A 119 2.29 -10.91 -21.21
C ARG A 119 1.64 -10.10 -22.33
N GLN A 120 0.49 -9.49 -22.04
CA GLN A 120 -0.32 -8.75 -22.98
C GLN A 120 0.12 -7.28 -23.06
N PRO A 121 -0.10 -6.60 -24.20
CA PRO A 121 0.03 -5.15 -24.28
C PRO A 121 -0.88 -4.47 -23.24
N GLY A 122 -0.32 -3.60 -22.42
CA GLY A 122 -1.06 -2.87 -21.42
C GLY A 122 -0.22 -1.78 -20.76
N ASN A 123 -0.89 -0.90 -20.04
CA ASN A 123 -0.24 0.16 -19.28
C ASN A 123 0.13 -0.35 -17.88
N HIS A 124 1.30 -0.98 -17.78
CA HIS A 124 1.84 -1.53 -16.52
C HIS A 124 2.89 -0.59 -15.94
N TYR A 125 2.78 -0.30 -14.65
CA TYR A 125 3.65 0.66 -13.96
C TYR A 125 4.21 0.11 -12.66
N LEU A 126 5.43 0.53 -12.36
CA LEU A 126 5.94 0.52 -11.00
C LEU A 126 5.71 1.90 -10.39
N VAL A 127 5.17 1.95 -9.18
CA VAL A 127 5.08 3.18 -8.40
C VAL A 127 6.13 3.15 -7.31
N TYR A 128 7.05 4.10 -7.38
CA TYR A 128 8.16 4.26 -6.45
C TYR A 128 8.46 5.73 -6.24
N ASN A 129 8.52 6.19 -4.97
CA ASN A 129 8.70 7.61 -4.61
C ASN A 129 7.73 8.54 -5.35
N ASP A 130 6.45 8.19 -5.35
CA ASP A 130 5.37 8.95 -6.00
C ASP A 130 5.56 9.14 -7.51
N LYS A 131 6.45 8.35 -8.13
CA LYS A 131 6.67 8.33 -9.57
C LYS A 131 6.12 7.06 -10.17
N PHE A 132 5.45 7.21 -11.31
CA PHE A 132 5.02 6.11 -12.16
C PHE A 132 6.11 5.81 -13.18
N ILE A 133 6.61 4.58 -13.15
CA ILE A 133 7.68 4.09 -14.01
C ILE A 133 7.08 3.01 -14.90
N LYS A 134 6.97 3.30 -16.19
CA LYS A 134 6.38 2.36 -17.15
C LYS A 134 7.29 1.14 -17.33
N ILE A 135 6.71 -0.06 -17.30
CA ILE A 135 7.45 -1.31 -17.42
C ILE A 135 7.81 -1.60 -18.89
N SER A 136 6.92 -1.28 -19.82
CA SER A 136 7.13 -1.47 -21.25
C SER A 136 6.27 -0.55 -22.12
N ASP A 137 6.82 -0.09 -23.25
CA ASP A 137 6.10 0.70 -24.25
C ASP A 137 5.33 -0.20 -25.24
N THR A 138 4.27 -0.84 -24.75
CA THR A 138 3.44 -1.74 -25.58
C THR A 138 2.13 -1.12 -26.05
N CYS A 139 1.72 0.00 -25.45
CA CYS A 139 0.52 0.72 -25.85
C CYS A 139 0.83 1.78 -26.91
N PRO A 140 0.02 1.89 -27.97
CA PRO A 140 0.18 2.94 -28.96
C PRO A 140 0.06 4.32 -28.30
N LEU A 141 0.87 5.27 -28.73
CA LEU A 141 0.75 6.66 -28.30
C LEU A 141 -0.62 7.17 -28.77
N LYS A 142 -1.49 7.55 -27.82
CA LYS A 142 -2.76 8.18 -28.14
C LYS A 142 -2.44 9.51 -28.84
N PRO A 143 -3.02 9.81 -30.02
CA PRO A 143 -2.83 11.11 -30.65
C PRO A 143 -3.23 12.22 -29.68
N ARG A 144 -2.40 13.26 -29.56
CA ARG A 144 -2.80 14.46 -28.80
C ARG A 144 -4.09 15.00 -29.45
N PRO A 145 -5.14 15.31 -28.67
CA PRO A 145 -6.30 15.99 -29.22
C PRO A 145 -5.83 17.30 -29.86
N ALA A 146 -6.29 17.57 -31.09
CA ALA A 146 -6.07 18.84 -31.75
C ALA A 146 -6.73 19.94 -30.91
N GLU A 147 -5.99 21.01 -30.68
CA GLU A 147 -6.38 22.21 -29.92
C GLU A 147 -7.47 22.99 -30.64
#